data_AF-A0A934MJ08-F1
#
_entry.id   AF-A0A934MJ08-F1
#
_cell.length_a   1.000
_cell.length_b   1.000
_cell.length_c   1.000
_cell.angle_alpha   90.00
_cell.angle_beta   90.00
_cell.angle_gamma   90.00
#
_symmetry.space_group_name_H-M   'P 1'
#
loop_
_entity.id
_entity.type
_entity.pdbx_description
1 polymer ?
#
loop_
_entity_poly.entity_id
_entity_poly.type
_entity_poly.pdbx_seq_one_letter_code
_entity_poly.pdbx_strand_id
1 'polypeptide(L)' 'MAISSISIGAAGMHRASAQLETSASRIARIGVEGNDVDIATEMVNVIQAEANFKASAKVVGVASDMSKVLLDILV' A
#
# COMPACT_ATOMS: atom_id res chain seq x y z
N MET A 1 10.40 19.34 0.84
CA MET A 1 9.02 18.82 0.64
C MET A 1 9.00 17.51 -0.15
N ALA A 2 9.67 17.38 -1.29
CA ALA A 2 9.62 16.15 -2.11
C ALA A 2 10.11 14.86 -1.39
N ILE A 3 11.20 14.96 -0.62
CA ILE A 3 11.72 13.83 0.19
C ILE A 3 10.71 13.41 1.28
N SER A 4 10.02 14.39 1.88
CA SER A 4 8.98 14.14 2.88
C SER A 4 7.75 13.45 2.26
N SER A 5 7.35 13.80 1.03
CA SER A 5 6.25 13.11 0.33
C SER A 5 6.62 11.71 -0.15
N ILE A 6 7.87 11.48 -0.55
CA ILE A 6 8.37 10.14 -0.90
C ILE A 6 8.34 9.23 0.33
N SER A 7 8.82 9.72 1.48
CA SER A 7 8.79 8.94 2.73
C SER A 7 7.38 8.67 3.24
N ILE A 8 6.45 9.63 3.10
CA ILE A 8 5.02 9.43 3.42
C ILE A 8 4.41 8.37 2.51
N GLY A 9 4.62 8.47 1.20
CA GLY A 9 4.12 7.49 0.24
C GLY A 9 4.73 6.10 0.46
N ALA A 10 6.03 6.01 0.74
CA ALA A 10 6.70 4.76 1.10
C ALA A 10 6.12 4.15 2.39
N ALA A 11 5.91 4.96 3.43
CA ALA A 11 5.27 4.51 4.66
C ALA A 11 3.81 4.07 4.44
N GLY A 12 3.08 4.72 3.53
CA GLY A 12 1.73 4.31 3.11
C GLY A 12 1.75 2.95 2.42
N MET A 13 2.67 2.75 1.49
CA MET A 13 2.88 1.46 0.82
C MET A 13 3.23 0.33 1.81
N HIS A 14 4.13 0.58 2.75
CA HIS A 14 4.49 -0.40 3.79
C HIS A 14 3.31 -0.78 4.70
N ARG A 15 2.46 0.18 5.07
CA ARG A 15 1.26 -0.13 5.86
C ARG A 15 0.27 -0.96 5.07
N ALA A 16 0.06 -0.62 3.80
CA ALA A 16 -0.83 -1.37 2.92
C ALA A 16 -0.32 -2.80 2.69
N SER A 17 1.00 -3.01 2.54
CA SER A 17 1.58 -4.35 2.42
C SER A 17 1.41 -5.17 3.71
N ALA A 18 1.62 -4.57 4.88
CA ALA A 18 1.41 -5.26 6.16
C ALA A 18 -0.07 -5.66 6.37
N GLN A 19 -1.01 -4.80 5.93
CA GLN A 19 -2.44 -5.11 5.97
C GLN A 19 -2.78 -6.26 5.02
N LEU A 20 -2.23 -6.26 3.80
CA LEU A 20 -2.38 -7.35 2.84
C LEU A 20 -1.84 -8.68 3.39
N GLU A 21 -0.63 -8.69 3.96
CA GLU A 21 -0.03 -9.87 4.59
C GLU A 21 -0.90 -10.44 5.70
N THR A 22 -1.49 -9.56 6.51
CA THR A 22 -2.41 -9.95 7.58
C THR A 22 -3.64 -10.64 7.00
N SER A 23 -4.29 -10.03 6.00
CA SER A 23 -5.47 -10.61 5.34
C SER A 23 -5.14 -11.93 4.63
N ALA A 24 -4.02 -12.01 3.92
CA ALA A 24 -3.53 -13.25 3.31
C ALA A 24 -3.28 -14.35 4.35
N SER A 25 -2.72 -14.01 5.52
CA SER A 25 -2.51 -14.94 6.62
C SER A 25 -3.84 -15.46 7.19
N ARG A 26 -4.88 -14.63 7.26
CA ARG A 26 -6.23 -15.07 7.70
C ARG A 26 -6.88 -15.97 6.65
N ILE A 27 -6.78 -15.61 5.37
CA ILE A 27 -7.25 -16.44 4.24
C ILE A 27 -6.50 -17.79 4.22
N ALA A 28 -5.21 -17.84 4.53
CA ALA A 28 -4.47 -19.11 4.58
C ALA A 28 -4.96 -20.06 5.70
N ARG A 29 -5.68 -19.56 6.71
CA ARG A 29 -6.24 -20.37 7.82
C ARG A 29 -7.65 -20.88 7.55
N ILE A 30 -8.21 -20.64 6.36
CA ILE A 30 -9.52 -21.18 5.97
C ILE A 30 -9.48 -22.71 6.05
N GLY A 31 -10.49 -23.29 6.70
CA GLY A 31 -10.62 -24.75 6.82
C GLY A 31 -9.85 -25.37 7.99
N VAL A 32 -9.17 -24.57 8.81
CA VAL A 32 -8.66 -25.02 10.12
C VAL A 32 -9.82 -25.05 11.12
N GLU A 33 -10.03 -26.19 11.80
CA GLU A 33 -11.07 -26.33 12.81
C GLU A 33 -11.00 -25.20 13.86
N GLY A 34 -12.15 -24.59 14.15
CA GLY A 34 -12.26 -23.46 15.08
C GLY A 34 -11.94 -22.07 14.50
N ASN A 35 -11.57 -21.96 13.22
CA ASN A 35 -11.38 -20.68 12.53
C ASN A 35 -12.48 -20.45 11.49
N ASP A 36 -13.54 -19.75 11.88
CA ASP A 36 -14.54 -19.23 10.95
C ASP A 36 -14.01 -17.93 10.33
N VAL A 37 -13.54 -18.00 9.08
CA VAL A 37 -12.97 -16.86 8.36
C VAL A 37 -14.00 -16.38 7.34
N ASP A 38 -14.49 -15.15 7.51
CA ASP A 38 -15.34 -14.51 6.51
C ASP A 38 -14.51 -14.04 5.31
N ILE A 39 -14.58 -14.82 4.23
CA ILE A 39 -13.86 -14.58 2.98
C ILE A 39 -14.31 -13.29 2.30
N ALA A 40 -15.62 -12.98 2.37
CA ALA A 40 -16.15 -11.81 1.68
C ALA A 40 -15.57 -10.54 2.29
N THR A 41 -15.57 -10.45 3.62
CA THR A 41 -14.93 -9.35 4.34
C THR A 41 -13.43 -9.30 4.09
N GLU A 42 -12.74 -10.45 4.11
CA GLU A 42 -11.28 -10.43 3.97
C GLU A 42 -10.82 -10.12 2.55
N MET A 43 -11.60 -10.48 1.52
CA MET A 43 -11.38 -10.04 0.14
C MET A 43 -11.59 -8.53 -0.03
N VAL A 44 -12.58 -7.94 0.63
CA VAL A 44 -12.75 -6.47 0.64
C VAL A 44 -11.55 -5.78 1.27
N ASN A 45 -11.02 -6.32 2.36
CA ASN A 45 -9.80 -5.80 2.99
C ASN A 45 -8.58 -5.89 2.07
N VAL A 46 -8.44 -6.98 1.31
CA VAL A 46 -7.39 -7.11 0.28
C VAL A 46 -7.54 -6.02 -0.80
N ILE A 47 -8.75 -5.81 -1.33
CA ILE A 47 -9.02 -4.78 -2.34
C ILE A 47 -8.71 -3.38 -1.78
N GLN A 48 -9.09 -3.12 -0.53
CA GLN A 48 -8.81 -1.85 0.13
C GLN A 48 -7.31 -1.63 0.32
N ALA A 49 -6.57 -2.67 0.72
CA ALA A 49 -5.12 -2.62 0.85
C ALA A 49 -4.45 -2.33 -0.51
N GLU A 50 -4.92 -2.97 -1.59
CA GLU A 50 -4.43 -2.71 -2.95
C GLU A 50 -4.68 -1.26 -3.39
N ALA A 51 -5.89 -0.74 -3.17
CA ALA A 51 -6.24 0.64 -3.49
C ALA A 51 -5.36 1.64 -2.72
N ASN A 52 -5.13 1.39 -1.42
CA ASN A 52 -4.27 2.22 -0.57
C ASN A 52 -2.81 2.19 -1.01
N PHE A 53 -2.31 1.01 -1.43
CA PHE A 53 -0.98 0.86 -1.97
C PHE A 53 -0.81 1.66 -3.27
N LYS A 54 -1.75 1.50 -4.21
CA LYS A 54 -1.74 2.24 -5.49
C LYS A 54 -1.79 3.76 -5.29
N ALA A 55 -2.64 4.23 -4.38
CA ALA A 55 -2.70 5.65 -4.03
C ALA A 55 -1.36 6.16 -3.50
N SER A 56 -0.75 5.42 -2.57
CA SER A 56 0.55 5.77 -1.99
C SER A 56 1.69 5.74 -3.02
N ALA A 57 1.69 4.76 -3.92
CA ALA A 57 2.63 4.67 -5.03
C ALA A 57 2.52 5.87 -5.99
N LYS A 58 1.28 6.33 -6.26
CA LYS A 58 1.06 7.51 -7.10
C LYS A 58 1.60 8.79 -6.47
N VAL A 59 1.49 8.95 -5.15
CA VAL A 59 2.11 10.07 -4.42
C VAL A 59 3.63 10.06 -4.57
N VAL A 60 4.28 8.89 -4.45
CA VAL A 60 5.73 8.75 -4.67
C VAL A 60 6.11 9.10 -6.11
N GLY A 61 5.32 8.64 -7.09
CA GLY A 61 5.52 8.95 -8.50
C GLY A 61 5.51 10.45 -8.77
N VAL A 62 4.44 11.14 -8.34
CA VAL A 62 4.32 12.61 -8.50
C VAL A 62 5.44 13.35 -7.77
N ALA A 63 5.81 12.93 -6.56
CA ALA A 63 6.91 13.54 -5.82
C ALA A 63 8.27 13.37 -6.53
N SER A 64 8.47 12.22 -7.19
CA SER A 64 9.66 11.95 -8.00
C SER A 64 9.67 12.83 -9.26
N ASP A 65 8.53 12.96 -9.94
CA ASP A 65 8.39 13.81 -11.12
C ASP A 65 8.68 15.28 -10.79
N MET A 66 8.14 15.78 -9.67
CA MET A 66 8.44 17.13 -9.18
C MET A 66 9.93 17.32 -8.89
N SER A 67 10.59 16.32 -8.29
CA SER A 67 12.02 16.37 -8.01
C SER A 67 12.84 16.42 -9.30
N LYS A 68 12.43 15.64 -10.31
CA LYS A 68 13.06 15.63 -11.63
C LYS A 68 12.93 16.99 -12.30
N VAL A 69 11.73 17.59 -12.33
CA VAL A 69 11.51 18.93 -12.91
C VAL A 69 12.39 19.99 -12.24
N LEU A 70 12.53 19.93 -10.91
CA LEU A 70 13.41 20.86 -10.19
C LEU A 70 14.89 20.69 -10.55
N LEU A 71 15.36 19.45 -10.76
CA LEU A 71 16.73 19.18 -11.19
C LEU A 71 16.96 19.61 -12.64
N ASP A 72 15.99 19.39 -13.51
CA ASP A 72 16.02 19.75 -14.94
C ASP A 72 16.04 21.27 -15.16
N ILE A 73 15.49 22.06 -14.23
CA ILE A 73 15.59 23.53 -14.26
C ILE A 73 17.01 24.00 -13.85
N LEU A 74 17.74 23.20 -13.06
CA LEU A 74 19.01 23.60 -12.47
C LEU A 74 20.23 23.26 -13.35
N VAL A 75 20.06 22.36 -14.32
CA VAL A 75 21.11 21.86 -15.24
C VAL A 75 20.85 22.37 -16.65
#